data_AF-A0A350M222-F1
#
_entry.id   AF-A0A350M222-F1
#
_cell.length_a   1.000
_cell.length_b   1.000
_cell.length_c   1.000
_cell.angle_alpha   90.00
_cell.angle_beta   90.00
_cell.angle_gamma   90.00
#
_symmetry.space_group_name_H-M   'P 1'
#
loop_
_entity.id
_entity.type
_entity.pdbx_description
1 polymer ?
#
loop_
_entity_poly.entity_id
_entity_poly.type
_entity_poly.pdbx_seq_one_letter_code
_entity_poly.pdbx_strand_id
1 'polypeptide(L)'
;MATAKGLCFALEIPLIGVPTLETMSRTALQFPGSHHRFLCPLIDARRMEVYTCIFDENLSVVRELDAVIVDEESFLPDLEKGPVLFFGDGMPKIRPLLEPHANAFFLEGIIPSSLFMAKTAFQKFKAGDFEDVAYAEPIYYKDFQPTTPRKKLL
;
A
#
# COMPACT_ATOMS: atom_id res chain seq x y z
N MET A 1 8.24 -5.72 12.00
CA MET A 1 7.19 -5.97 13.00
C MET A 1 7.71 -6.67 14.26
N ALA A 2 8.30 -7.87 14.17
CA ALA A 2 8.78 -8.61 15.35
C ALA A 2 9.67 -7.79 16.30
N THR A 3 10.64 -7.05 15.77
CA THR A 3 11.51 -6.17 16.57
C THR A 3 10.73 -5.08 17.32
N ALA A 4 9.78 -4.42 16.65
CA ALA A 4 8.95 -3.39 17.27
C ALA A 4 8.06 -3.97 18.38
N LYS A 5 7.43 -5.14 18.13
CA LYS A 5 6.64 -5.86 19.15
C LYS A 5 7.50 -6.20 20.38
N GLY A 6 8.71 -6.72 20.17
CA GLY A 6 9.63 -7.07 21.26
C GLY A 6 10.04 -5.86 22.11
N LEU A 7 10.31 -4.72 21.47
CA LEU A 7 10.61 -3.47 22.18
C LEU A 7 9.41 -2.94 22.97
N CYS A 8 8.23 -2.88 22.35
CA CYS A 8 7.00 -2.42 23.01
C CYS A 8 6.64 -3.32 24.21
N PHE A 9 6.79 -4.64 24.05
CA PHE A 9 6.56 -5.60 25.13
C PHE A 9 7.54 -5.40 26.30
N ALA A 10 8.84 -5.32 26.02
CA ALA A 10 9.87 -5.21 27.06
C ALA A 10 9.85 -3.86 27.79
N LEU A 11 9.43 -2.79 27.12
CA LEU A 11 9.40 -1.43 27.67
C LEU A 11 8.02 -1.02 28.19
N GLU A 12 7.01 -1.89 28.07
CA GLU A 12 5.61 -1.60 28.44
C GLU A 12 5.07 -0.31 27.78
N ILE A 13 5.46 -0.07 26.52
CA ILE A 13 5.02 1.10 25.72
C ILE A 13 4.05 0.68 24.62
N PRO A 14 3.10 1.56 24.22
CA PRO A 14 2.13 1.23 23.17
C PRO A 14 2.81 1.01 21.82
N LEU A 15 2.21 0.11 21.02
CA LEU A 15 2.56 -0.11 19.62
C LEU A 15 1.53 0.60 18.74
N ILE A 16 2.01 1.27 17.68
CA ILE A 16 1.14 1.93 16.70
C ILE A 16 1.41 1.36 15.31
N GLY A 17 0.40 0.74 14.71
CA GLY A 17 0.40 0.36 13.31
C GLY A 17 0.12 1.56 12.42
N VAL A 18 0.96 1.73 11.39
CA VAL A 18 0.80 2.80 10.39
C VAL A 18 0.54 2.16 9.02
N PRO A 19 -0.55 2.51 8.31
CA PRO A 19 -0.83 1.94 7.00
C PRO A 19 0.23 2.32 5.96
N THR A 20 0.82 1.31 5.32
CA THR A 20 1.89 1.50 4.33
C THR A 20 1.41 2.28 3.10
N LEU A 21 0.23 1.94 2.56
CA LEU A 21 -0.31 2.58 1.36
C LEU A 21 -0.64 4.06 1.59
N GLU A 22 -1.21 4.39 2.75
CA GLU A 22 -1.44 5.79 3.15
C GLU A 22 -0.09 6.53 3.29
N THR A 23 0.90 5.89 3.91
CA THR A 23 2.26 6.46 4.06
C THR A 23 2.89 6.75 2.70
N MET A 24 2.80 5.80 1.75
CA MET A 24 3.29 5.98 0.39
C MET A 24 2.58 7.14 -0.32
N SER A 25 1.26 7.25 -0.14
CA SER A 25 0.47 8.35 -0.74
C SER A 25 0.87 9.71 -0.17
N ARG A 26 1.13 9.79 1.14
CA ARG A 26 1.70 10.99 1.77
C ARG A 26 3.08 11.33 1.23
N THR A 27 3.94 10.33 1.02
CA THR A 27 5.25 10.51 0.38
C THR A 27 5.08 11.07 -1.03
N ALA A 28 4.21 10.46 -1.85
CA ALA A 28 3.98 10.86 -3.23
C ALA A 28 3.53 12.33 -3.34
N LEU A 29 2.65 12.79 -2.46
CA LEU A 29 2.17 14.18 -2.42
C LEU A 29 3.27 15.23 -2.16
N GLN A 30 4.48 14.83 -1.76
CA GLN A 30 5.60 15.76 -1.61
C GLN A 30 6.37 15.98 -2.92
N PHE A 31 6.11 15.19 -3.95
CA PHE A 31 6.80 15.29 -5.23
C PHE A 31 6.10 16.31 -6.13
N PRO A 32 6.86 17.12 -6.89
CA PRO A 32 6.28 18.03 -7.87
C PRO A 32 5.42 17.27 -8.89
N GLY A 33 4.26 17.84 -9.25
CA GLY A 33 3.35 17.24 -10.22
C GLY A 33 2.58 16.02 -9.71
N SER A 34 2.60 15.73 -8.41
CA SER A 34 1.86 14.60 -7.82
C SER A 34 0.36 14.84 -7.62
N HIS A 35 -0.12 16.08 -7.78
CA HIS A 35 -1.52 16.45 -7.56
C HIS A 35 -2.42 15.94 -8.68
N HIS A 36 -3.10 14.82 -8.42
CA HIS A 36 -4.12 14.22 -9.26
C HIS A 36 -5.37 13.96 -8.44
N ARG A 37 -6.49 13.69 -9.12
CA ARG A 37 -7.77 13.39 -8.46
C ARG A 37 -7.66 12.15 -7.58
N PHE A 38 -6.95 11.13 -8.05
CA PHE A 38 -6.77 9.89 -7.33
C PHE A 38 -5.30 9.53 -7.18
N LEU A 39 -4.97 8.94 -6.04
CA LEU A 39 -3.66 8.37 -5.71
C LEU A 39 -3.81 6.86 -5.55
N CYS A 40 -2.99 6.10 -6.26
CA CYS A 40 -3.01 4.64 -6.26
C CYS A 40 -1.60 4.09 -5.93
N PRO A 41 -1.27 3.96 -4.62
CA PRO A 41 -0.10 3.21 -4.19
C PRO A 41 -0.25 1.72 -4.53
N LEU A 42 0.83 1.11 -4.99
CA LEU A 42 0.87 -0.27 -5.45
C LEU A 42 2.04 -0.99 -4.79
N ILE A 43 1.73 -2.05 -4.05
CA ILE A 43 2.72 -2.98 -3.52
C ILE A 43 2.66 -4.28 -4.32
N ASP A 44 3.78 -4.78 -4.79
CA ASP A 44 3.86 -6.06 -5.50
C ASP A 44 3.37 -7.24 -4.62
N ALA A 45 2.26 -7.88 -4.99
CA ALA A 45 1.68 -9.05 -4.31
C ALA A 45 2.08 -10.41 -4.97
N ARG A 46 3.12 -10.40 -5.79
CA ARG A 46 3.59 -11.48 -6.69
C ARG A 46 2.56 -11.80 -7.79
N ARG A 47 2.89 -12.71 -8.72
CA ARG A 47 1.98 -13.31 -9.74
C ARG A 47 0.90 -12.39 -10.34
N MET A 48 1.27 -11.35 -11.09
CA MET A 48 0.32 -10.39 -11.69
C MET A 48 -0.73 -9.83 -10.71
N GLU A 49 -0.39 -9.70 -9.44
CA GLU A 49 -1.25 -9.07 -8.43
C GLU A 49 -0.53 -7.91 -7.74
N VAL A 50 -1.31 -6.98 -7.20
CA VAL A 50 -0.85 -5.85 -6.40
C VAL A 50 -1.75 -5.68 -5.18
N TYR A 51 -1.16 -5.31 -4.04
CA TYR A 51 -1.94 -4.72 -2.96
C TYR A 51 -2.08 -3.23 -3.22
N THR A 52 -3.31 -2.74 -3.18
CA THR A 52 -3.61 -1.34 -3.46
C THR A 52 -4.82 -0.84 -2.68
N CYS A 53 -4.93 0.47 -2.60
CA CYS A 53 -6.02 1.25 -2.03
C CYS A 53 -6.03 2.55 -2.83
N ILE A 54 -7.20 3.12 -3.11
CA ILE A 54 -7.29 4.38 -3.87
C ILE A 54 -7.72 5.48 -2.94
N PHE A 55 -6.94 6.55 -2.94
CA PHE A 55 -7.20 7.75 -2.15
C PHE A 55 -7.57 8.93 -3.05
N ASP A 56 -8.34 9.87 -2.51
CA ASP A 56 -8.47 11.20 -3.11
C ASP A 56 -7.27 12.11 -2.78
N GLU A 57 -7.28 13.33 -3.30
CA GLU A 57 -6.27 14.37 -3.01
C GLU A 57 -6.12 14.73 -1.52
N ASN A 58 -7.13 14.44 -0.69
CA ASN A 58 -7.17 14.69 0.75
C ASN A 58 -6.76 13.45 1.56
N LEU A 59 -6.33 12.37 0.90
CA LEU A 59 -6.03 11.06 1.49
C LEU A 59 -7.24 10.35 2.12
N SER A 60 -8.44 10.67 1.67
CA SER A 60 -9.65 9.91 2.01
C SER A 60 -9.72 8.65 1.15
N VAL A 61 -10.10 7.53 1.75
CA VAL A 61 -10.24 6.25 1.03
C VAL A 61 -11.44 6.32 0.07
N VAL A 62 -11.19 6.09 -1.21
CA VAL A 62 -12.18 6.01 -2.30
C VAL A 62 -12.41 4.56 -2.73
N ARG A 63 -11.37 3.73 -2.66
CA ARG A 63 -11.43 2.27 -2.82
C ARG A 63 -10.62 1.64 -1.70
N GLU A 64 -11.25 0.76 -0.95
CA GLU A 64 -10.64 0.04 0.18
C GLU A 64 -9.40 -0.77 -0.24
N LEU A 65 -8.60 -1.13 0.76
CA LEU A 65 -7.44 -2.00 0.59
C LEU A 65 -7.86 -3.36 0.04
N ASP A 66 -7.28 -3.76 -1.10
CA ASP A 66 -7.54 -5.03 -1.76
C ASP A 66 -6.30 -5.61 -2.46
N ALA A 67 -6.34 -6.91 -2.73
CA ALA A 67 -5.41 -7.65 -3.57
C ALA A 67 -5.98 -7.75 -5.00
N VAL A 68 -5.50 -6.89 -5.90
CA VAL A 68 -6.02 -6.78 -7.25
C VAL A 68 -5.18 -7.63 -8.20
N ILE A 69 -5.81 -8.56 -8.92
CA ILE A 69 -5.23 -9.19 -10.10
C ILE A 69 -5.16 -8.13 -11.19
N VAL A 70 -4.00 -7.96 -11.80
CA VAL A 70 -3.69 -6.91 -12.77
C VAL A 70 -3.94 -7.39 -14.19
N ASP A 71 -4.85 -6.69 -14.86
CA ASP A 71 -5.14 -6.74 -16.29
C ASP A 71 -5.51 -5.32 -16.81
N GLU A 72 -5.92 -5.25 -18.07
CA GLU A 72 -6.28 -4.00 -18.77
C GLU A 72 -7.57 -3.35 -18.20
N GLU A 73 -8.41 -4.12 -17.49
CA GLU A 73 -9.72 -3.67 -17.01
C GLU A 73 -9.73 -3.31 -15.51
N SER A 74 -8.75 -3.81 -14.75
CA SER A 74 -8.65 -3.76 -13.28
C SER A 74 -8.85 -2.36 -12.67
N PHE A 75 -8.40 -1.33 -13.40
CA PHE A 75 -8.43 0.07 -12.96
C PHE A 75 -9.29 0.98 -13.85
N LEU A 76 -9.98 0.44 -14.87
CA LEU A 76 -10.86 1.26 -15.71
C LEU A 76 -11.95 2.00 -14.93
N PRO A 77 -12.63 1.39 -13.93
CA PRO A 77 -13.66 2.10 -13.16
C PRO A 77 -13.13 3.32 -12.38
N ASP A 78 -11.83 3.33 -12.08
CA ASP A 78 -11.18 4.43 -11.37
C ASP A 78 -10.72 5.51 -12.37
N LEU A 79 -10.16 5.07 -13.49
CA LEU A 79 -9.73 5.93 -14.60
C LEU A 79 -10.89 6.66 -15.30
N GLU A 80 -12.08 6.06 -15.35
CA GLU A 80 -13.30 6.70 -15.88
C GLU A 80 -13.76 7.88 -15.01
N LYS A 81 -13.45 7.85 -13.70
CA LYS A 81 -13.82 8.92 -12.76
C LYS A 81 -12.84 10.09 -12.80
N GLY A 82 -11.64 9.91 -13.36
CA GLY A 82 -10.66 10.98 -13.54
C GLY A 82 -9.21 10.51 -13.46
N PRO A 83 -8.26 11.46 -13.42
CA PRO A 83 -6.83 11.15 -13.44
C PRO A 83 -6.38 10.41 -12.18
N VAL A 84 -5.68 9.28 -12.38
CA VAL A 84 -5.12 8.43 -11.34
C VAL A 84 -3.60 8.46 -11.43
N LEU A 85 -2.95 8.79 -10.32
CA LEU A 85 -1.50 8.67 -10.17
C LEU A 85 -1.13 7.35 -9.53
N PHE A 86 -0.45 6.49 -10.29
CA PHE A 86 0.05 5.20 -9.84
C PHE A 86 1.51 5.28 -9.41
N PHE A 87 1.85 4.61 -8.32
CA PHE A 87 3.21 4.62 -7.78
C PHE A 87 3.49 3.44 -6.84
N GLY A 88 4.76 3.11 -6.65
CA GLY A 88 5.21 1.98 -5.82
C GLY A 88 5.80 0.83 -6.64
N ASP A 89 6.22 -0.24 -5.97
CA ASP A 89 6.95 -1.35 -6.59
C ASP A 89 6.06 -2.31 -7.39
N GLY A 90 4.74 -2.25 -7.20
CA GLY A 90 3.76 -2.93 -8.05
C GLY A 90 3.50 -2.22 -9.39
N MET A 91 3.89 -0.94 -9.52
CA MET A 91 3.63 -0.12 -10.71
C MET A 91 4.15 -0.70 -12.03
N PRO A 92 5.34 -1.32 -12.11
CA PRO A 92 5.85 -1.88 -13.36
C PRO A 92 4.94 -2.96 -13.99
N LYS A 93 4.06 -3.60 -13.21
CA LYS A 93 3.10 -4.60 -13.72
C LYS A 93 1.92 -3.96 -14.47
N ILE A 94 1.49 -2.78 -14.02
CA ILE A 94 0.30 -2.10 -14.57
C ILE A 94 0.66 -1.11 -15.67
N ARG A 95 1.88 -0.54 -15.63
CA ARG A 95 2.25 0.56 -16.53
C ARG A 95 2.10 0.19 -18.00
N PRO A 96 2.60 -0.96 -18.49
CA PRO A 96 2.45 -1.32 -19.90
C PRO A 96 0.99 -1.47 -20.35
N LEU A 97 0.08 -1.81 -19.43
CA LEU A 97 -1.33 -2.02 -19.69
C LEU A 97 -2.11 -0.69 -19.73
N LEU A 98 -1.71 0.27 -18.89
CA LEU A 98 -2.45 1.51 -18.66
C LEU A 98 -1.81 2.75 -19.29
N GLU A 99 -0.54 2.71 -19.70
CA GLU A 99 0.17 3.83 -20.35
C GLU A 99 -0.57 4.43 -21.57
N PRO A 100 -1.36 3.68 -22.37
CA PRO A 100 -2.17 4.27 -23.42
C PRO A 100 -3.35 5.13 -22.93
N HIS A 101 -3.74 5.02 -21.65
CA HIS A 101 -4.94 5.67 -21.12
C HIS A 101 -4.66 7.12 -20.69
N ALA A 102 -5.45 8.08 -21.18
CA ALA A 102 -5.23 9.52 -20.96
C ALA A 102 -5.26 9.96 -19.48
N ASN A 103 -5.95 9.19 -18.63
CA ASN A 103 -6.06 9.44 -17.19
C ASN A 103 -5.05 8.65 -16.33
N ALA A 104 -4.13 7.88 -16.93
CA ALA A 104 -3.15 7.10 -16.20
C ALA A 104 -1.82 7.86 -16.10
N PHE A 105 -1.41 8.21 -14.88
CA PHE A 105 -0.17 8.90 -14.58
C PHE A 105 0.72 8.02 -13.70
N PHE A 106 2.03 8.16 -13.82
CA PHE A 106 2.98 7.28 -13.15
C PHE A 106 4.07 8.09 -12.44
N LEU A 107 4.38 7.72 -11.19
CA LEU A 107 5.42 8.35 -10.40
C LEU A 107 6.39 7.30 -9.86
N GLU A 108 7.65 7.42 -10.26
CA GLU A 108 8.73 6.53 -9.86
C GLU A 108 9.39 6.95 -8.54
N GLY A 109 10.08 6.00 -7.89
CA GLY A 109 10.90 6.28 -6.72
C GLY A 109 10.13 6.48 -5.40
N ILE A 110 8.81 6.25 -5.40
CA ILE A 110 8.01 6.34 -4.17
C ILE A 110 8.21 5.09 -3.31
N ILE A 111 8.74 5.34 -2.11
CA ILE A 111 8.89 4.35 -1.05
C ILE A 111 8.17 4.83 0.22
N PRO A 112 7.75 3.92 1.12
CA PRO A 112 7.24 4.30 2.43
C PRO A 112 8.34 5.04 3.19
N SER A 113 8.04 6.23 3.71
CA SER A 113 9.02 7.05 4.45
C SER A 113 8.57 7.26 5.89
N SER A 114 9.49 7.03 6.83
CA SER A 114 9.26 7.19 8.27
C SER A 114 8.89 8.63 8.66
N LEU A 115 9.35 9.62 7.89
CA LEU A 115 8.98 11.02 8.05
C LEU A 115 7.46 11.20 7.94
N PHE A 116 6.81 10.53 6.98
CA PHE A 116 5.37 10.63 6.77
C PHE A 116 4.57 9.67 7.65
N MET A 117 5.21 8.62 8.19
CA MET A 117 4.62 7.78 9.23
C MET A 117 4.36 8.57 10.52
N ALA A 118 5.26 9.49 10.88
CA ALA A 118 5.20 10.22 12.15
C ALA A 118 3.89 11.00 12.35
N LYS A 119 3.36 11.61 11.28
CA LYS A 119 2.09 12.36 11.34
C LYS A 119 0.91 11.42 11.66
N THR A 120 0.79 10.30 10.96
CA THR A 120 -0.27 9.31 11.20
C THR A 120 -0.10 8.65 12.58
N ALA A 121 1.12 8.29 12.96
CA ALA A 121 1.40 7.72 14.27
C ALA A 121 1.02 8.68 15.41
N PHE A 122 1.33 9.97 15.28
CA PHE A 122 0.98 10.96 16.29
C PHE A 122 -0.53 11.20 16.40
N GLN A 123 -1.25 11.18 15.27
CA GLN A 123 -2.71 11.25 15.26
C GLN A 123 -3.33 10.06 16.00
N LYS A 124 -2.88 8.84 15.70
CA LYS A 124 -3.30 7.61 16.40
C LYS A 124 -2.97 7.65 17.89
N PHE A 125 -1.76 8.09 18.26
CA PHE A 125 -1.35 8.25 19.65
C PHE A 125 -2.31 9.17 20.43
N LYS A 126 -2.66 10.33 19.85
CA LYS A 126 -3.61 11.25 20.48
C LYS A 126 -5.02 10.67 20.63
N ALA A 127 -5.42 9.82 19.69
CA ALA A 127 -6.71 9.13 19.72
C ALA A 127 -6.73 7.91 20.65
N GLY A 128 -5.58 7.49 21.20
CA GLY A 128 -5.47 6.24 21.95
C GLY A 128 -5.64 4.99 21.07
N ASP A 129 -5.46 5.12 19.75
CA ASP A 129 -5.52 4.01 18.80
C ASP A 129 -4.18 3.27 18.80
N PHE A 130 -4.13 2.19 19.58
CA PHE A 130 -2.95 1.35 19.77
C PHE A 130 -3.24 -0.09 19.36
N GLU A 131 -2.22 -0.75 18.81
CA GLU A 131 -2.29 -2.16 18.49
C GLU A 131 -2.16 -2.99 19.76
N ASP A 132 -2.83 -4.14 19.80
CA ASP A 132 -2.53 -5.15 20.81
C ASP A 132 -1.17 -5.79 20.48
N VAL A 133 -0.17 -5.56 21.32
CA VAL A 133 1.20 -6.04 21.10
C VAL A 133 1.27 -7.56 20.98
N ALA A 134 0.39 -8.32 21.62
CA ALA A 134 0.38 -9.79 21.48
C ALA A 134 -0.13 -10.19 20.09
N TYR A 135 -1.25 -9.60 19.66
CA TYR A 135 -2.00 -10.00 18.47
C TYR A 135 -1.69 -9.17 17.22
N ALA A 136 -0.82 -8.16 17.30
CA ALA A 136 -0.45 -7.36 16.14
C ALA A 136 0.25 -8.25 15.10
N GLU A 137 -0.36 -8.37 13.92
CA GLU A 137 0.16 -9.11 12.78
C GLU A 137 0.10 -8.26 11.50
N PRO A 138 0.95 -8.53 10.49
CA PRO A 138 0.81 -7.90 9.19
C PRO A 138 -0.49 -8.37 8.54
N ILE A 139 -1.14 -7.46 7.80
CA ILE A 139 -2.36 -7.81 7.06
C ILE A 139 -1.94 -8.65 5.84
N TYR A 140 -2.24 -9.95 5.87
CA TYR A 140 -2.02 -10.88 4.76
C TYR A 140 -3.37 -11.24 4.13
N TYR A 141 -3.63 -10.74 2.92
CA TYR A 141 -4.89 -11.02 2.17
C TYR A 141 -4.88 -12.36 1.40
N LYS A 142 -3.79 -13.13 1.52
CA LYS A 142 -3.72 -14.50 1.00
C LYS A 142 -3.48 -15.48 2.11
N ASP A 143 -4.28 -16.54 2.13
CA ASP A 143 -3.93 -17.76 2.85
C ASP A 143 -2.59 -18.28 2.34
N PHE A 144 -1.70 -18.61 3.27
CA PHE A 144 -0.44 -19.24 2.96
C PHE A 144 -0.70 -20.56 2.21
N GLN A 145 -0.41 -20.61 0.91
CA GLN A 145 -0.50 -21.84 0.13
C GLN A 145 0.84 -22.59 0.19
N PRO A 146 0.96 -23.69 0.96
CA PRO A 146 2.20 -24.47 1.00
C PRO A 146 2.49 -25.05 -0.38
N THR A 147 3.70 -24.80 -0.89
CA THR A 147 4.15 -25.42 -2.13
C THR A 147 4.50 -26.89 -1.88
N THR A 148 3.91 -27.81 -2.64
CA THR A 148 4.28 -29.23 -2.61
C THR A 148 5.72 -29.39 -3.12
N PRO A 149 6.64 -30.00 -2.36
CA PRO A 149 8.01 -30.23 -2.83
C PRO A 149 7.99 -31.09 -4.10
N ARG A 150 8.73 -30.69 -5.15
CA ARG A 150 8.93 -31.52 -6.34
C ARG A 150 9.62 -32.83 -5.90
N LYS A 151 9.02 -33.97 -6.22
CA LYS A 151 9.66 -35.29 -6.05
C LYS A 151 11.03 -35.26 -6.73
N LYS A 152 12.09 -35.59 -5.98
CA LYS A 152 13.40 -35.88 -6.57
C LYS A 152 13.20 -37.03 -7.55
N LEU A 153 13.52 -36.80 -8.82
CA LEU A 153 13.75 -37.86 -9.79
C LEU A 153 14.97 -38.64 -9.28
N LEU A 154 14.74 -39.88 -8.84
CA LEU A 154 15.80 -40.87 -8.55
C LEU A 154 16.32 -41.45 -9.86
#